data_AF-A0A661V0K4-F1
#
_entry.id   AF-A0A661V0K4-F1
#
_cell.length_a   1.000
_cell.length_b   1.000
_cell.length_c   1.000
_cell.angle_alpha   90.00
_cell.angle_beta   90.00
_cell.angle_gamma   90.00
#
_symmetry.space_group_name_H-M   'P 1'
#
loop_
_entity.id
_entity.type
_entity.pdbx_description
1 polymer ?
#
loop_
_entity_poly.entity_id
_entity_poly.type
_entity_poly.pdbx_seq_one_letter_code
_entity_poly.pdbx_strand_id
1 'polypeptide(L)'
;MANSEWHIAQKWVYDPGGPDPESYYLGTIETSPTIGPDGTIYVGRGDGILRAVNPDGSEKWRFETYSNEHGRAQIFSSPVIAEDGTLYFGTGVYKILITLGTNVFYALKPDGSVKWTYPPDAAEGGTLNHQIFMNPAIGPDGTVYFSAGYKTYAINPDGTERWHGSTIRNLWNVAHIRQLKANNGG
;
A
#
# COMPACT_ATOMS: atom_id res chain seq x y z
N MET A 1 44.02 -25.73 3.37
CA MET A 1 42.69 -25.27 2.93
C MET A 1 42.11 -24.46 4.08
N ALA A 2 42.04 -23.14 3.95
CA ALA A 2 41.52 -22.27 5.00
C ALA A 2 40.01 -22.07 4.77
N ASN A 3 39.21 -22.44 5.77
CA ASN A 3 37.80 -22.07 5.85
C ASN A 3 37.73 -20.55 6.03
N SER A 4 37.27 -19.82 5.01
CA SER A 4 36.85 -18.44 5.20
C SER A 4 35.46 -18.46 5.85
N GLU A 5 35.43 -18.33 7.17
CA GLU A 5 34.19 -18.01 7.89
C GLU A 5 33.72 -16.64 7.44
N TRP A 6 32.54 -16.58 6.84
CA TRP A 6 31.90 -15.32 6.48
C TRP A 6 31.44 -14.64 7.76
N HIS A 7 32.23 -13.72 8.29
CA HIS A 7 31.77 -12.81 9.33
C HIS A 7 30.89 -11.74 8.69
N ILE A 8 29.57 -11.90 8.80
CA ILE A 8 28.63 -10.82 8.52
C ILE A 8 28.75 -9.82 9.67
N ALA A 9 29.48 -8.73 9.45
CA ALA A 9 29.52 -7.62 10.40
C ALA A 9 28.21 -6.82 10.28
N GLN A 10 27.31 -6.96 11.27
CA GLN A 10 26.12 -6.12 11.38
C GLN A 10 26.55 -4.67 11.62
N LYS A 11 26.24 -3.75 10.69
CA LYS A 11 26.62 -2.34 10.79
C LYS A 11 25.72 -1.57 11.76
N TRP A 12 24.41 -1.78 11.66
CA TRP A 12 23.39 -1.21 12.55
C TRP A 12 22.06 -1.97 12.40
N VAL A 13 21.15 -1.77 13.35
CA VAL A 13 19.75 -2.18 13.29
C VAL A 13 18.90 -0.95 13.59
N TYR A 14 17.89 -0.69 12.76
CA TYR A 14 16.94 0.39 12.99
C TYR A 14 15.81 -0.15 13.87
N ASP A 15 15.63 0.44 15.04
CA ASP A 15 14.51 0.17 15.93
C ASP A 15 13.46 1.28 15.74
N PRO A 16 12.29 1.00 15.13
CA PRO A 16 11.23 1.99 14.97
C PRO A 16 10.55 2.37 16.30
N GLY A 17 10.92 1.72 17.40
CA GLY A 17 10.30 1.85 18.70
C GLY A 17 9.04 0.98 18.86
N GLY A 18 8.40 1.12 20.02
CA GLY A 18 7.13 0.45 20.30
C GLY A 18 6.01 0.84 19.33
N PRO A 19 4.87 0.14 19.35
CA PRO A 19 3.70 0.55 18.60
C PRO A 19 3.30 1.99 18.90
N ASP A 20 2.81 2.70 17.89
CA ASP A 20 2.08 3.94 18.08
C ASP A 20 0.85 3.66 18.98
N PRO A 21 0.70 4.33 20.13
CA PRO A 21 -0.45 4.14 21.03
C PRO A 21 -1.79 4.50 20.39
N GLU A 22 -1.80 5.27 19.30
CA GLU A 22 -3.01 5.56 18.52
C GLU A 22 -3.35 4.47 17.47
N SER A 23 -2.48 3.46 17.32
CA SER A 23 -2.73 2.33 16.43
C SER A 23 -3.39 1.16 17.16
N TYR A 24 -4.41 0.57 16.54
CA TYR A 24 -5.02 -0.68 17.01
C TYR A 24 -4.12 -1.90 16.82
N TYR A 25 -2.95 -1.73 16.19
CA TYR A 25 -1.98 -2.80 15.95
C TYR A 25 -0.69 -2.57 16.71
N LEU A 26 -0.14 -3.67 17.22
CA LEU A 26 1.08 -3.71 18.04
C LEU A 26 2.37 -3.36 17.29
N GLY A 27 2.29 -2.81 16.07
CA GLY A 27 3.47 -2.39 15.32
C GLY A 27 4.41 -3.55 14.97
N THR A 28 3.90 -4.76 14.86
CA THR A 28 4.73 -5.97 14.66
C THR A 28 4.92 -6.36 13.20
N ILE A 29 4.27 -5.64 12.27
CA ILE A 29 4.34 -5.94 10.83
C ILE A 29 5.15 -4.85 10.15
N GLU A 30 6.33 -5.23 9.68
CA GLU A 30 7.14 -4.42 8.78
C GLU A 30 6.97 -4.95 7.36
N THR A 31 6.89 -4.02 6.41
CA THR A 31 6.88 -4.33 4.98
C THR A 31 8.32 -4.44 4.46
N SER A 32 8.50 -4.97 3.25
CA SER A 32 9.87 -5.02 2.69
C SER A 32 10.39 -3.60 2.48
N PRO A 33 11.64 -3.30 2.89
CA PRO A 33 12.21 -1.97 2.72
C PRO A 33 12.49 -1.68 1.24
N THR A 34 12.43 -0.40 0.88
CA THR A 34 12.89 0.11 -0.42
C THR A 34 14.06 1.04 -0.23
N ILE A 35 15.06 0.98 -1.12
CA ILE A 35 16.26 1.80 -1.06
C ILE A 35 16.23 2.82 -2.20
N GLY A 36 16.34 4.10 -1.86
CA GLY A 36 16.44 5.20 -2.81
C GLY A 36 17.86 5.37 -3.39
N PRO A 37 17.99 6.15 -4.47
CA PRO A 37 19.28 6.34 -5.16
C PRO A 37 20.34 7.05 -4.31
N ASP A 38 19.94 7.79 -3.27
CA ASP A 38 20.82 8.43 -2.30
C ASP A 38 21.17 7.51 -1.10
N GLY A 39 20.72 6.25 -1.14
CA GLY A 39 20.88 5.28 -0.06
C GLY A 39 19.86 5.40 1.08
N THR A 40 18.88 6.33 0.99
CA THR A 40 17.77 6.38 1.96
C THR A 40 16.98 5.08 1.93
N ILE A 41 16.68 4.53 3.10
CA ILE A 41 15.92 3.29 3.28
C ILE A 41 14.52 3.65 3.77
N TYR A 42 13.50 3.16 3.07
CA TYR A 42 12.10 3.43 3.37
C TYR A 42 11.43 2.18 3.92
N VAL A 43 10.85 2.28 5.12
CA VAL A 43 10.21 1.17 5.82
C VAL A 43 8.80 1.57 6.21
N GLY A 44 7.81 0.85 5.68
CA GLY A 44 6.40 0.97 6.09
C GLY A 44 6.06 -0.02 7.18
N ARG A 45 5.32 0.42 8.19
CA ARG A 45 4.93 -0.41 9.34
C ARG A 45 3.41 -0.41 9.53
N GLY A 46 2.89 -1.51 10.08
CA GLY A 46 1.47 -1.71 10.35
C GLY A 46 0.88 -0.75 11.41
N ASP A 47 1.70 0.08 12.06
CA ASP A 47 1.24 1.19 12.88
C ASP A 47 0.74 2.39 12.05
N GLY A 48 1.02 2.41 10.73
CA GLY A 48 0.64 3.49 9.82
C GLY A 48 1.74 4.55 9.63
N ILE A 49 2.98 4.25 10.03
CA ILE A 49 4.11 5.17 9.89
C ILE A 49 5.05 4.65 8.80
N LEU A 50 5.29 5.48 7.78
CA LEU A 50 6.37 5.29 6.81
C LEU A 50 7.60 6.04 7.31
N ARG A 51 8.73 5.36 7.46
CA ARG A 51 9.99 5.95 7.95
C ARG A 51 11.02 5.96 6.84
N ALA A 52 11.70 7.09 6.68
CA ALA A 52 12.91 7.22 5.88
C ALA A 52 14.11 7.21 6.81
N VAL A 53 15.07 6.35 6.53
CA VAL A 53 16.25 6.08 7.36
C VAL A 53 17.49 6.33 6.52
N ASN A 54 18.44 7.10 7.05
CA ASN A 54 19.72 7.35 6.40
C ASN A 54 20.58 6.06 6.36
N PRO A 55 21.58 5.97 5.45
CA PRO A 55 22.49 4.82 5.39
C PRO A 55 23.29 4.53 6.68
N ASP A 56 23.31 5.47 7.62
CA ASP A 56 23.94 5.34 8.93
C ASP A 56 22.98 4.82 10.03
N GLY A 57 21.70 4.61 9.70
CA GLY A 57 20.66 4.13 10.60
C GLY A 57 19.88 5.23 11.33
N SER A 58 20.21 6.51 11.11
CA SER A 58 19.45 7.62 11.70
C SER A 58 18.12 7.88 10.96
N GLU A 59 17.07 8.27 11.68
CA GLU A 59 15.79 8.68 11.05
C GLU A 59 15.99 9.98 10.27
N LYS A 60 15.70 9.97 8.97
CA LYS A 60 15.71 11.13 8.08
C LYS A 60 14.41 11.91 8.17
N TRP A 61 13.28 11.20 8.09
CA TRP A 61 11.94 11.72 8.30
C TRP A 61 10.97 10.57 8.54
N ARG A 62 9.75 10.89 8.99
CA ARG A 62 8.62 9.96 9.01
C ARG A 62 7.35 10.62 8.48
N PHE A 63 6.51 9.82 7.84
CA PHE A 63 5.21 10.18 7.35
C PHE A 63 4.14 9.38 8.08
N GLU A 64 3.15 10.09 8.56
CA GLU A 64 2.01 9.57 9.30
C GLU A 64 0.81 9.51 8.37
N THR A 65 0.25 8.31 8.16
CA THR A 65 -0.93 8.16 7.32
C THR A 65 -2.17 8.71 8.02
N TYR A 66 -3.24 8.89 7.24
CA TYR A 66 -4.53 9.36 7.75
C TYR A 66 -5.00 8.56 8.98
N SER A 67 -5.55 9.25 9.96
CA SER A 67 -6.16 8.69 11.17
C SER A 67 -7.49 9.37 11.47
N ASN A 68 -8.35 8.67 12.20
CA ASN A 68 -9.60 9.20 12.75
C ASN A 68 -9.90 8.57 14.12
N GLU A 69 -11.12 8.74 14.63
CA GLU A 69 -11.55 8.18 15.93
C GLU A 69 -11.48 6.65 16.02
N HIS A 70 -11.36 5.98 14.87
CA HIS A 70 -11.19 4.54 14.74
C HIS A 70 -9.75 4.13 14.40
N GLY A 71 -8.80 5.05 14.54
CA GLY A 71 -7.36 4.80 14.47
C GLY A 71 -6.72 5.14 13.13
N ARG A 72 -5.43 4.81 13.04
CA ARG A 72 -4.59 5.11 11.88
C ARG A 72 -4.73 4.05 10.78
N ALA A 73 -4.80 4.49 9.53
CA ALA A 73 -4.66 3.62 8.37
C ALA A 73 -3.30 2.91 8.41
N GLN A 74 -3.24 1.65 8.03
CA GLN A 74 -2.04 0.84 8.25
C GLN A 74 -1.28 0.64 6.94
N ILE A 75 0.05 0.51 7.02
CA ILE A 75 0.87 0.20 5.85
C ILE A 75 1.17 -1.30 5.84
N PHE A 76 0.58 -2.00 4.88
CA PHE A 76 0.84 -3.42 4.62
C PHE A 76 1.43 -3.69 3.24
N SER A 77 1.56 -2.67 2.39
CA SER A 77 2.25 -2.77 1.12
C SER A 77 3.71 -2.35 1.26
N SER A 78 4.62 -3.07 0.61
CA SER A 78 6.00 -2.62 0.46
C SER A 78 6.04 -1.38 -0.45
N PRO A 79 6.64 -0.27 -0.02
CA PRO A 79 6.73 0.93 -0.85
C PRO A 79 7.57 0.66 -2.10
N VAL A 80 7.34 1.40 -3.18
CA VAL A 80 8.20 1.42 -4.38
C VAL A 80 8.63 2.85 -4.68
N ILE A 81 9.77 3.03 -5.33
CA ILE A 81 10.32 4.35 -5.66
C ILE A 81 10.51 4.49 -7.17
N ALA A 82 10.02 5.60 -7.74
CA ALA A 82 10.26 5.97 -9.13
C ALA A 82 11.64 6.60 -9.32
N GLU A 83 12.08 6.72 -10.57
CA GLU A 83 13.35 7.37 -10.93
C GLU A 83 13.44 8.83 -10.47
N ASP A 84 12.31 9.54 -10.41
CA ASP A 84 12.21 10.91 -9.88
C ASP A 84 12.23 10.98 -8.35
N GLY A 85 12.36 9.83 -7.68
CA GLY A 85 12.35 9.69 -6.23
C GLY A 85 10.96 9.70 -5.59
N THR A 86 9.88 9.70 -6.38
CA THR A 86 8.51 9.57 -5.84
C THR A 86 8.32 8.20 -5.22
N LEU A 87 7.87 8.16 -3.96
CA LEU A 87 7.51 6.94 -3.24
C LEU A 87 6.02 6.64 -3.37
N TYR A 88 5.69 5.39 -3.68
CA TYR A 88 4.32 4.91 -3.78
C TYR A 88 4.07 3.77 -2.81
N PHE A 89 2.96 3.84 -2.08
CA PHE A 89 2.51 2.77 -1.17
C PHE A 89 1.01 2.88 -0.91
N GLY A 90 0.40 1.77 -0.53
CA GLY A 90 -1.00 1.68 -0.15
C GLY A 90 -1.20 1.55 1.35
N THR A 91 -2.35 2.03 1.81
CA THR A 91 -2.84 1.80 3.17
C THR A 91 -4.14 1.00 3.18
N GLY A 92 -4.42 0.40 4.33
CA GLY A 92 -5.73 -0.16 4.64
C GLY A 92 -5.88 -0.50 6.12
N VAL A 93 -7.06 -0.99 6.51
CA VAL A 93 -7.34 -1.39 7.90
C VAL A 93 -7.65 -2.87 7.96
N TYR A 94 -7.04 -3.60 8.89
CA TYR A 94 -7.36 -5.01 9.12
C TYR A 94 -8.62 -5.17 9.98
N LYS A 95 -9.69 -5.60 9.28
CA LYS A 95 -10.90 -6.37 9.64
C LYS A 95 -11.70 -6.09 10.93
N ILE A 96 -11.24 -5.34 11.92
CA ILE A 96 -11.96 -5.17 13.21
C ILE A 96 -12.57 -3.77 13.39
N LEU A 97 -12.15 -2.76 12.61
CA LEU A 97 -12.79 -1.45 12.58
C LEU A 97 -13.04 -1.10 11.12
N ILE A 98 -14.30 -1.25 10.70
CA ILE A 98 -14.74 -1.00 9.33
C ILE A 98 -14.90 0.51 9.18
N THR A 99 -13.80 1.22 9.02
CA THR A 99 -13.87 2.67 8.78
C THR A 99 -13.81 2.91 7.28
N LEU A 100 -14.98 3.20 6.72
CA LEU A 100 -15.13 3.72 5.37
C LEU A 100 -14.12 4.88 5.17
N GLY A 101 -13.31 4.81 4.11
CA GLY A 101 -12.42 5.93 3.72
C GLY A 101 -10.97 5.88 4.19
N THR A 102 -10.48 4.76 4.76
CA THR A 102 -9.08 4.64 5.23
C THR A 102 -8.11 3.99 4.23
N ASN A 103 -8.63 3.41 3.14
CA ASN A 103 -7.82 2.85 2.06
C ASN A 103 -7.36 3.99 1.15
N VAL A 104 -6.08 4.36 1.24
CA VAL A 104 -5.51 5.46 0.46
C VAL A 104 -4.23 4.95 -0.18
N PHE A 105 -4.08 5.18 -1.47
CA PHE A 105 -2.80 5.02 -2.15
C PHE A 105 -2.08 6.37 -2.14
N TYR A 106 -0.87 6.40 -1.61
CA TYR A 106 -0.07 7.61 -1.46
C TYR A 106 1.02 7.66 -2.51
N ALA A 107 1.27 8.88 -3.00
CA ALA A 107 2.53 9.26 -3.62
C ALA A 107 3.19 10.33 -2.77
N LEU A 108 4.41 10.08 -2.28
CA LEU A 108 5.20 11.07 -1.54
C LEU A 108 6.40 11.51 -2.37
N LYS A 109 6.79 12.76 -2.20
CA LYS A 109 8.06 13.30 -2.70
C LYS A 109 9.22 12.76 -1.85
N PRO A 110 10.48 12.87 -2.32
CA PRO A 110 11.66 12.42 -1.57
C PRO A 110 11.81 13.04 -0.16
N ASP A 111 11.23 14.22 0.06
CA ASP A 111 11.21 14.92 1.35
C ASP A 111 10.12 14.43 2.32
N GLY A 112 9.32 13.43 1.91
CA GLY A 112 8.23 12.87 2.70
C GLY A 112 6.90 13.63 2.57
N SER A 113 6.85 14.74 1.82
CA SER A 113 5.61 15.49 1.59
C SER A 113 4.72 14.79 0.55
N VAL A 114 3.41 14.93 0.69
CA VAL A 114 2.44 14.34 -0.24
C VAL A 114 2.58 14.98 -1.63
N LYS A 115 2.80 14.16 -2.66
CA LYS A 115 2.70 14.52 -4.08
C LYS A 115 1.25 14.46 -4.54
N TRP A 116 0.58 13.34 -4.26
CA TRP A 116 -0.85 13.15 -4.46
C TRP A 116 -1.35 11.95 -3.64
N THR A 117 -2.66 11.83 -3.50
CA THR A 117 -3.33 10.64 -2.97
C THR A 117 -4.38 10.15 -3.95
N TYR A 118 -4.60 8.85 -3.96
CA TYR A 118 -5.64 8.22 -4.76
C TYR A 118 -6.48 7.29 -3.84
N PRO A 119 -7.77 7.60 -3.64
CA PRO A 119 -8.67 6.73 -2.89
C PRO A 119 -9.33 5.72 -3.85
N PRO A 120 -8.90 4.46 -3.91
CA PRO A 120 -9.57 3.46 -4.75
C PRO A 120 -11.03 3.30 -4.32
N ASP A 121 -11.93 3.21 -5.30
CA ASP A 121 -13.39 3.17 -5.12
C ASP A 121 -13.83 2.54 -3.80
N ALA A 122 -14.19 3.39 -2.83
CA ALA A 122 -14.97 2.97 -1.68
C ALA A 122 -16.44 2.66 -2.05
N ALA A 123 -16.83 2.96 -3.31
CA ALA A 123 -18.22 3.20 -3.71
C ALA A 123 -19.02 1.98 -4.19
N GLU A 124 -18.41 0.84 -4.50
CA GLU A 124 -19.17 -0.39 -4.78
C GLU A 124 -19.36 -1.22 -3.50
N GLY A 125 -20.27 -0.72 -2.66
CA GLY A 125 -20.99 -1.56 -1.69
C GLY A 125 -20.29 -1.85 -0.37
N GLY A 126 -19.30 -1.05 0.06
CA GLY A 126 -18.88 -1.01 1.48
C GLY A 126 -18.60 -2.37 2.13
N THR A 127 -18.17 -3.36 1.35
CA THR A 127 -17.82 -4.68 1.86
C THR A 127 -16.32 -4.73 2.16
N LEU A 128 -15.90 -5.75 2.92
CA LEU A 128 -14.55 -6.05 3.43
C LEU A 128 -13.41 -6.08 2.38
N ASN A 129 -13.68 -5.68 1.15
CA ASN A 129 -13.05 -6.19 -0.05
C ASN A 129 -12.14 -5.21 -0.75
N HIS A 130 -11.83 -4.01 -0.23
CA HIS A 130 -11.00 -3.00 -0.94
C HIS A 130 -9.67 -2.65 -0.22
N GLN A 131 -9.14 -3.59 0.57
CA GLN A 131 -7.85 -3.41 1.23
C GLN A 131 -6.71 -3.32 0.21
N ILE A 132 -5.81 -2.36 0.39
CA ILE A 132 -4.58 -2.23 -0.39
C ILE A 132 -3.45 -2.97 0.36
N PHE A 133 -3.52 -4.30 0.35
CA PHE A 133 -2.46 -5.15 0.92
C PHE A 133 -1.39 -5.56 -0.09
N MET A 134 -1.50 -5.06 -1.32
CA MET A 134 -0.67 -5.53 -2.42
C MET A 134 0.45 -4.54 -2.70
N ASN A 135 1.61 -5.08 -3.04
CA ASN A 135 2.78 -4.29 -3.39
C ASN A 135 2.53 -3.59 -4.74
N PRO A 136 2.66 -2.26 -4.83
CA PRO A 136 2.62 -1.56 -6.10
C PRO A 136 3.80 -1.95 -7.01
N ALA A 137 3.65 -1.69 -8.31
CA ALA A 137 4.69 -1.84 -9.32
C ALA A 137 4.70 -0.61 -10.25
N ILE A 138 5.87 -0.26 -10.78
CA ILE A 138 6.04 0.88 -11.69
C ILE A 138 6.39 0.35 -13.08
N GLY A 139 5.63 0.76 -14.09
CA GLY A 139 5.90 0.47 -15.49
C GLY A 139 6.99 1.38 -16.08
N PRO A 140 7.57 1.03 -17.25
CA PRO A 140 8.63 1.83 -17.88
C PRO A 140 8.24 3.27 -18.24
N ASP A 141 6.94 3.55 -18.37
CA ASP A 141 6.39 4.88 -18.65
C ASP A 141 5.96 5.63 -17.38
N GLY A 142 6.36 5.13 -16.21
CA GLY A 142 6.02 5.67 -14.91
C GLY A 142 4.61 5.32 -14.42
N THR A 143 3.82 4.54 -15.18
CA THR A 143 2.50 4.10 -14.70
C THR A 143 2.65 3.26 -13.44
N VAL A 144 1.90 3.62 -12.40
CA VAL A 144 1.88 2.86 -11.14
C VAL A 144 0.70 1.92 -11.15
N TYR A 145 0.99 0.63 -10.97
CA TYR A 145 0.00 -0.43 -10.88
C TYR A 145 -0.11 -0.89 -9.43
N PHE A 146 -1.34 -0.99 -8.92
CA PHE A 146 -1.58 -1.60 -7.62
C PHE A 146 -2.94 -2.30 -7.62
N SER A 147 -3.13 -3.17 -6.63
CA SER A 147 -4.43 -3.83 -6.44
C SER A 147 -5.05 -3.37 -5.13
N ALA A 148 -6.31 -2.99 -5.20
CA ALA A 148 -7.15 -2.69 -4.05
C ALA A 148 -8.34 -3.64 -4.13
N GLY A 149 -8.38 -4.61 -3.23
CA GLY A 149 -9.41 -5.61 -3.30
C GLY A 149 -9.36 -6.54 -4.50
N TYR A 150 -10.48 -6.66 -5.19
CA TYR A 150 -10.58 -7.42 -6.45
C TYR A 150 -10.22 -6.60 -7.68
N LYS A 151 -9.91 -5.31 -7.53
CA LYS A 151 -9.60 -4.42 -8.66
C LYS A 151 -8.09 -4.22 -8.78
N THR A 152 -7.62 -4.17 -10.01
CA THR A 152 -6.28 -3.69 -10.37
C THR A 152 -6.42 -2.32 -10.99
N TYR A 153 -5.62 -1.37 -10.53
CA TYR A 153 -5.58 0.02 -10.96
C TYR A 153 -4.29 0.30 -11.70
N ALA A 154 -4.37 1.20 -12.68
CA ALA A 154 -3.23 1.82 -13.34
C ALA A 154 -3.36 3.34 -13.22
N ILE A 155 -2.42 3.98 -12.54
CA ILE A 155 -2.41 5.42 -12.27
C ILE A 155 -1.21 6.06 -12.96
N ASN A 156 -1.42 7.23 -13.55
CA ASN A 156 -0.36 8.05 -14.12
C ASN A 156 0.58 8.58 -13.01
N PRO A 157 1.84 8.92 -13.34
CA PRO A 157 2.76 9.57 -12.40
C PRO A 157 2.21 10.84 -11.72
N ASP A 158 1.26 11.52 -12.36
CA ASP A 158 0.58 12.72 -11.86
C ASP A 158 -0.62 12.44 -10.93
N GLY A 159 -0.96 11.16 -10.71
CA GLY A 159 -2.05 10.73 -9.84
C GLY A 159 -3.39 10.54 -10.55
N THR A 160 -3.50 10.84 -11.85
CA THR A 160 -4.72 10.60 -12.63
C THR A 160 -4.86 9.13 -12.99
N GLU A 161 -6.07 8.58 -12.88
CA GLU A 161 -6.31 7.20 -13.28
C GLU A 161 -6.25 7.02 -14.80
N ARG A 162 -5.55 5.97 -15.24
CA ARG A 162 -5.61 5.49 -16.63
C ARG A 162 -6.77 4.53 -16.84
N TRP A 163 -6.88 3.55 -15.95
CA TRP A 163 -7.95 2.56 -15.91
C TRP A 163 -7.92 1.78 -14.60
N HIS A 164 -9.05 1.13 -14.29
CA HIS A 164 -9.10 0.02 -13.35
C HIS A 164 -9.94 -1.14 -13.92
N GLY A 165 -9.68 -2.37 -13.46
CA GLY A 165 -10.38 -3.57 -13.92
C GLY A 165 -10.57 -4.58 -12.79
N SER A 166 -11.69 -5.32 -12.82
CA SER A 166 -11.98 -6.36 -11.82
C SER A 166 -11.38 -7.71 -12.22
N THR A 167 -10.69 -8.35 -11.27
CA THR A 167 -10.14 -9.70 -11.42
C THR A 167 -11.19 -10.80 -11.22
N ILE A 168 -12.35 -10.46 -10.63
CA ILE A 168 -13.51 -11.35 -10.63
C ILE A 168 -14.19 -11.28 -12.00
N ARG A 169 -14.00 -12.31 -12.83
CA ARG A 169 -15.02 -12.65 -13.84
C ARG A 169 -16.28 -12.99 -13.06
N ASN A 170 -17.40 -12.35 -13.39
CA ASN A 170 -18.71 -12.60 -12.79
C ASN A 170 -19.05 -14.11 -12.68
N LEU A 171 -18.69 -14.76 -11.58
CA LEU A 171 -19.08 -16.14 -11.29
C LEU A 171 -20.56 -16.24 -10.87
N TRP A 172 -21.24 -15.10 -10.70
CA TRP A 172 -22.66 -15.03 -10.32
C TRP A 172 -23.62 -14.65 -11.46
N ASN A 173 -23.15 -14.14 -12.61
CA ASN A 173 -24.05 -13.64 -13.67
C ASN A 173 -24.28 -14.57 -14.87
N VAL A 174 -23.72 -15.79 -14.90
CA VAL A 174 -23.94 -16.71 -16.04
C VAL A 174 -25.20 -17.58 -15.87
N ALA A 175 -25.81 -17.63 -14.68
CA ALA A 175 -26.97 -18.50 -14.43
C ALA A 175 -28.35 -17.82 -14.48
N HIS A 176 -28.46 -16.48 -14.38
CA HIS A 176 -29.78 -15.82 -14.18
C HIS A 176 -30.37 -15.08 -15.40
N ILE A 177 -29.63 -14.91 -16.50
CA ILE A 177 -30.12 -14.24 -17.72
C ILE A 177 -30.47 -15.26 -18.83
N ARG A 178 -30.98 -16.44 -18.46
CA ARG A 178 -31.66 -17.34 -19.42
C ARG A 178 -33.06 -17.79 -19.01
N GLN A 179 -33.59 -17.34 -17.87
CA GLN A 179 -34.96 -17.68 -17.45
C GLN A 179 -35.99 -16.55 -17.60
N LEU A 180 -35.59 -15.31 -17.87
CA LEU A 180 -36.55 -14.20 -18.04
C LEU A 180 -37.01 -13.96 -19.48
N LYS A 181 -36.60 -14.78 -20.46
CA LYS A 181 -37.16 -14.77 -21.83
C LYS A 181 -38.08 -15.97 -22.14
N ALA A 182 -38.29 -16.88 -21.19
CA ALA A 182 -39.15 -18.05 -21.39
C ALA A 182 -40.58 -17.89 -20.83
N ASN A 183 -40.85 -16.88 -19.99
CA ASN A 183 -42.14 -16.73 -19.29
C ASN A 183 -43.03 -15.58 -19.78
N ASN A 184 -42.67 -14.86 -20.85
CA ASN A 184 -43.51 -13.81 -21.45
C ASN A 184 -44.00 -14.15 -22.87
N GLY A 185 -44.19 -15.43 -23.17
CA GLY A 185 -44.77 -15.90 -24.42
C GLY A 185 -45.73 -17.06 -24.15
N GLY A 186 -46.93 -16.72 -23.68
CA GLY A 186 -48.08 -17.62 -23.52
C GLY A 186 -49.35 -16.80 -23.66
#